data_AF-A0A3D0ZUQ5-F1
#
_entry.id   AF-A0A3D0ZUQ5-F1
#
_cell.length_a   1.000
_cell.length_b   1.000
_cell.length_c   1.000
_cell.angle_alpha   90.00
_cell.angle_beta   90.00
_cell.angle_gamma   90.00
#
_symmetry.space_group_name_H-M   'P 1'
#
loop_
_entity.id
_entity.type
_entity.pdbx_description
1 polymer ?
#
loop_
_entity_poly.entity_id
_entity_poly.type
_entity_poly.pdbx_seq_one_letter_code
_entity_poly.pdbx_strand_id
1 'polypeptide(L)' 'MIKAKDLGKTVSTSEGALIILKGINLEIKKSESVAIVGASGSGKTT' A
#
# COMPACT_ATOMS: atom_id res chain seq x y z
N MET A 1 -6.11 6.18 -15.73
CA MET A 1 -6.16 6.96 -14.49
C MET A 1 -6.48 5.99 -13.38
N ILE A 2 -5.60 5.85 -12.40
CA ILE A 2 -5.72 4.92 -11.28
C ILE A 2 -5.84 5.75 -10.01
N LYS A 3 -6.76 5.36 -9.11
CA LYS A 3 -6.98 6.02 -7.83
C LYS A 3 -7.17 5.01 -6.71
N ALA A 4 -6.52 5.24 -5.58
CA ALA A 4 -6.78 4.58 -4.32
C ALA A 4 -7.02 5.66 -3.26
N LYS A 5 -8.05 5.47 -2.42
CA LYS A 5 -8.37 6.36 -1.31
C LYS A 5 -8.48 5.53 -0.05
N ASP A 6 -7.83 6.00 1.01
CA ASP A 6 -7.81 5.37 2.34
C ASP A 6 -7.54 3.85 2.30
N LEU A 7 -6.60 3.42 1.46
CA LEU A 7 -6.31 2.01 1.26
C LEU A 7 -5.62 1.46 2.51
N GLY A 8 -6.27 0.48 3.13
CA GLY A 8 -5.77 -0.25 4.29
C GLY A 8 -5.70 -1.75 4.05
N LYS A 9 -4.73 -2.41 4.67
CA LYS A 9 -4.64 -3.86 4.71
C LYS A 9 -4.12 -4.30 6.06
N THR A 10 -4.93 -5.11 6.73
CA THR A 10 -4.56 -5.80 7.97
C THR A 10 -4.65 -7.29 7.73
N VAL A 11 -3.72 -8.04 8.31
CA VAL A 11 -3.74 -9.51 8.31
C VAL A 11 -3.59 -10.02 9.73
N SER A 12 -4.14 -11.19 10.00
CA SER A 12 -3.95 -11.88 11.28
C SER A 12 -2.69 -12.72 11.21
N THR A 13 -1.78 -12.52 12.17
CA THR A 13 -0.58 -13.34 12.37
C THR A 13 -0.66 -14.05 13.72
N SER A 14 0.29 -14.93 13.99
CA SER A 14 0.45 -15.57 15.31
C SER A 14 0.64 -14.58 16.45
N GLU A 15 1.21 -13.40 16.17
CA GLU A 15 1.47 -12.33 17.14
C GLU A 15 0.29 -11.34 17.25
N GLY A 16 -0.78 -11.53 16.48
CA GLY A 16 -1.97 -10.68 16.48
C GLY A 16 -2.21 -9.99 15.14
N ALA A 17 -2.90 -8.85 15.16
CA ALA A 17 -3.24 -8.13 13.94
C ALA A 17 -2.04 -7.28 13.45
N LEU A 18 -1.55 -7.57 12.25
CA LEU A 18 -0.51 -6.81 11.58
C LEU A 18 -1.12 -5.86 10.54
N ILE A 19 -0.93 -4.57 10.75
CA ILE A 19 -1.30 -3.53 9.78
C ILE A 19 -0.17 -3.42 8.75
N ILE A 20 -0.44 -3.82 7.50
CA ILE A 20 0.52 -3.75 6.38
C ILE A 20 0.41 -2.42 5.66
N LEU A 21 -0.82 -1.98 5.34
CA LEU A 21 -1.10 -0.68 4.73
C LEU A 21 -2.06 0.10 5.64
N LYS A 22 -1.79 1.40 5.82
CA LYS A 22 -2.57 2.27 6.70
C LYS A 22 -2.95 3.57 5.98
N GLY A 23 -4.16 3.62 5.45
CA GLY A 23 -4.77 4.83 4.91
C GLY A 23 -4.01 5.45 3.73
N ILE A 24 -3.55 4.62 2.79
CA ILE A 24 -2.78 5.09 1.63
C ILE A 24 -3.70 5.74 0.61
N ASN A 25 -3.36 6.97 0.22
CA ASN A 25 -4.01 7.70 -0.87
C ASN A 25 -3.04 7.82 -2.05
N LEU A 26 -3.47 7.38 -3.23
CA LEU A 26 -2.65 7.37 -4.44
C LEU A 26 -3.49 7.79 -5.65
N GLU A 27 -2.93 8.63 -6.50
CA GLU A 27 -3.50 8.98 -7.80
C GLU A 27 -2.41 8.90 -8.86
N ILE A 28 -2.66 8.14 -9.94
CA ILE A 28 -1.78 8.03 -11.10
C ILE A 28 -2.56 8.50 -12.31
N LYS A 29 -2.07 9.57 -12.96
CA LYS A 29 -2.70 10.17 -14.13
C LYS A 29 -2.48 9.31 -15.37
N LYS A 30 -3.23 9.62 -16.43
CA LYS A 30 -3.02 8.94 -17.72
C LYS A 30 -1.62 9.30 -18.24
N SER A 31 -0.91 8.29 -18.77
CA SER A 31 0.45 8.42 -19.29
C SER A 31 1.52 8.76 -18.23
N GLU A 32 1.21 8.63 -16.94
CA GLU A 32 2.16 8.76 -15.84
C GLU A 32 2.77 7.40 -15.49
N SER A 33 4.07 7.38 -15.18
CA SER A 33 4.79 6.21 -14.68
C SER A 33 5.29 6.49 -13.27
N VAL A 34 5.09 5.54 -12.36
CA VAL A 34 5.47 5.67 -10.94
C VAL A 34 6.17 4.39 -10.47
N ALA A 35 7.06 4.53 -9.48
CA ALA A 35 7.71 3.41 -8.83
C ALA A 35 7.36 3.39 -7.34
N ILE A 36 7.10 2.20 -6.80
CA ILE A 36 6.90 1.98 -5.37
C ILE A 36 8.24 1.52 -4.77
N VAL A 37 8.82 2.32 -3.87
CA VAL A 37 10.13 2.08 -3.24
C VAL A 37 10.04 2.15 -1.72
N GLY A 38 11.03 1.56 -1.03
CA GLY A 38 11.04 1.46 0.44
C GLY A 38 11.77 0.21 0.95
N ALA A 39 12.05 0.16 2.25
CA ALA A 39 12.79 -0.93 2.89
C ALA A 39 12.11 -2.32 2.72
N SER A 40 12.88 -3.40 2.93
CA SER A 40 12.30 -4.75 2.95
C SER A 40 11.20 -4.85 4.02
N GLY A 41 10.08 -5.49 3.71
CA GLY A 41 8.93 -5.60 4.60
C GLY A 41 8.02 -4.37 4.70
N SER A 42 8.28 -3.28 3.95
CA SER A 42 7.48 -2.05 4.05
C SER A 42 6.10 -2.09 3.36
N GLY A 43 5.61 -3.27 2.95
CA GLY A 43 4.29 -3.43 2.32
C GLY A 43 4.20 -3.15 0.81
N LYS A 44 5.32 -3.01 0.08
CA LYS A 44 5.32 -2.62 -1.36
C LYS A 44 4.64 -3.63 -2.30
N THR A 45 4.72 -4.92 -1.98
CA THR A 45 4.17 -6.02 -2.80
C THR A 45 2.73 -6.35 -2.43
N THR A 46 2.26 -5.83 -1.29
CA THR A 46 0.93 -6.09 -0.72
C THR A 46 -0.06 -5.04 -1.20
#